data_AF-A0AAX2ZAU3-F1
#
_entry.id   AF-A0AAX2ZAU3-F1
#
_cell.length_a   1.000
_cell.length_b   1.000
_cell.length_c   1.000
_cell.angle_alpha   90.00
_cell.angle_beta   90.00
_cell.angle_gamma   90.00
#
_symmetry.space_group_name_H-M   'P 1'
#
loop_
_entity.id
_entity.type
_entity.pdbx_description
1 polymer ?
#
loop_
_entity_poly.entity_id
_entity_poly.type
_entity_poly.pdbx_seq_one_letter_code
_entity_poly.pdbx_strand_id
1 'polypeptide(L)'
;MKIIEKILIGEKLNMNNDTFIFDIETTGLNPKFCKVILIGILYNCQDKTVIKQFFAENEEEEKELLLAFVHNIKCFKRHVTYNGLSFDIGFVNYRLKKHHIDFNLNKEDDFDIFRFIKPFKSPLGLEDCSLNSVETYFNIHRDDVIDGGESVKLYKEFVKNKDHKLLDTILLHNYEDIYNLSKLINIKDLIKEKLDLIELGGSNYNLKIFPLNYKLNAKKLCMNYFIFTGEHHNISIYNDNYSIICQNNNISLEININKGIDRDKNNILFYNLSKIIPLKFNDNILEDNIYSLCDFIIKKELNNI
;
A
#
# COMPACT_ATOMS: atom_id res chain seq x y z
N MET A 1 15.99 28.30 4.98
CA MET A 1 15.44 27.10 4.31
C MET A 1 15.74 27.16 2.83
N LYS A 2 15.99 26.01 2.19
CA LYS A 2 16.18 25.87 0.74
C LYS A 2 14.97 25.21 0.08
N ILE A 3 14.52 25.76 -1.05
CA ILE A 3 13.48 25.14 -1.89
C ILE A 3 14.11 24.77 -3.22
N ILE A 4 14.01 23.49 -3.59
CA ILE A 4 14.43 22.98 -4.90
C ILE A 4 13.16 22.64 -5.68
N GLU A 5 13.07 23.10 -6.93
CA GLU A 5 11.96 22.80 -7.83
C GLU A 5 12.51 22.19 -9.12
N LYS A 6 11.93 21.05 -9.53
CA LYS A 6 12.23 20.38 -10.79
C LYS A 6 10.94 20.13 -11.55
N ILE A 7 10.89 20.56 -12.81
CA ILE A 7 9.81 20.27 -13.74
C ILE A 7 10.22 19.05 -14.56
N LEU A 8 9.40 18.01 -14.57
CA LEU A 8 9.61 16.86 -15.45
C LEU A 8 9.18 17.23 -16.87
N ILE A 9 10.14 17.24 -17.81
CA ILE A 9 9.92 17.61 -19.20
C ILE A 9 9.58 16.35 -19.99
N GLY A 10 8.44 16.35 -20.70
CA GLY A 10 8.03 15.24 -21.56
C GLY A 10 7.39 14.06 -20.83
N GLU A 11 7.31 14.10 -19.50
CA GLU A 11 6.75 13.03 -18.65
C GLU A 11 5.62 13.60 -17.79
N LYS A 12 4.43 13.78 -18.39
CA LYS A 12 3.23 14.07 -17.59
C LYS A 12 2.72 12.76 -17.01
N LEU A 13 2.82 12.62 -15.70
CA LEU A 13 2.35 11.43 -15.00
C LEU A 13 0.82 11.36 -15.01
N ASN A 14 0.28 10.15 -15.11
CA ASN A 14 -1.15 9.91 -15.06
C ASN A 14 -1.67 9.97 -13.60
N MET A 15 -1.67 11.17 -13.03
CA MET A 15 -2.15 11.47 -11.69
C MET A 15 -3.17 12.60 -11.74
N ASN A 16 -4.23 12.52 -10.91
CA ASN A 16 -5.23 13.55 -10.84
C ASN A 16 -4.64 14.86 -10.30
N ASN A 17 -5.07 16.00 -10.85
CA ASN A 17 -4.63 17.34 -10.46
C ASN A 17 -5.00 17.70 -9.01
N ASP A 18 -5.92 16.96 -8.37
CA ASP A 18 -6.29 17.13 -6.96
C ASP A 18 -5.49 16.23 -5.99
N THR A 19 -4.46 15.55 -6.50
CA THR A 19 -3.63 14.60 -5.76
C THR A 19 -2.17 15.02 -5.77
N PHE A 20 -1.48 14.86 -4.64
CA PHE A 20 -0.03 15.00 -4.56
C PHE A 20 0.59 13.75 -3.94
N ILE A 21 1.87 13.53 -4.22
CA ILE A 21 2.69 12.49 -3.59
C ILE A 21 3.67 13.20 -2.67
N PHE A 22 3.96 12.63 -1.50
CA PHE A 22 5.00 13.20 -0.64
C PHE A 22 5.71 12.13 0.18
N ASP A 23 6.90 12.50 0.62
CA ASP A 23 7.78 11.75 1.51
C ASP A 23 8.53 12.73 2.40
N ILE A 24 8.93 12.30 3.61
CA ILE A 24 9.62 13.14 4.59
C ILE A 24 10.96 12.53 5.07
N GLU A 25 11.94 13.40 5.29
CA GLU A 25 13.12 13.08 6.10
C GLU A 25 13.01 13.73 7.46
N THR A 26 13.43 13.01 8.50
CA THR A 26 13.33 13.47 9.89
C THR A 26 14.65 13.28 10.62
N THR A 27 14.88 13.96 11.74
CA THR A 27 16.08 13.70 12.58
C THR A 27 15.98 12.41 13.41
N GLY A 28 14.93 11.61 13.21
CA GLY A 28 14.68 10.34 13.88
C GLY A 28 13.17 10.06 14.03
N LEU A 29 12.83 8.92 14.62
CA LEU A 29 11.48 8.34 14.48
C LEU A 29 10.39 8.94 15.38
N ASN A 30 10.73 9.71 16.42
CA ASN A 30 9.74 10.18 17.40
C ASN A 30 9.40 11.66 17.21
N PRO A 31 8.20 12.03 16.74
CA PRO A 31 7.86 13.42 16.42
C PRO A 31 7.83 14.36 17.63
N LYS A 32 7.79 13.82 18.86
CA LYS A 32 7.92 14.62 20.09
C LYS A 32 9.29 15.28 20.20
N PHE A 33 10.34 14.54 19.85
CA PHE A 33 11.74 14.92 20.06
C PHE A 33 12.47 15.25 18.75
N CYS A 34 12.14 14.55 17.68
CA CYS A 34 12.74 14.73 16.36
C CYS A 34 11.98 15.80 15.56
N LYS A 35 12.63 16.31 14.50
CA LYS A 35 12.12 17.36 13.62
C LYS A 35 12.06 16.87 12.18
N VAL A 36 11.17 17.44 11.37
CA VAL A 36 11.19 17.27 9.91
C VAL A 36 12.28 18.17 9.32
N ILE A 37 13.10 17.60 8.45
CA ILE A 37 14.25 18.29 7.82
C ILE A 37 14.14 18.39 6.30
N LEU A 38 13.37 17.50 5.68
CA LEU A 38 13.05 17.53 4.27
C LEU A 38 11.61 17.08 4.10
N ILE A 39 10.86 17.80 3.28
CA ILE A 39 9.63 17.27 2.69
C ILE A 39 9.77 17.45 1.20
N GLY A 40 9.65 16.36 0.46
CA GLY A 40 9.46 16.45 -0.98
C GLY A 40 7.98 16.25 -1.32
N ILE A 41 7.53 16.93 -2.36
CA ILE A 41 6.20 16.76 -2.94
C ILE A 41 6.31 16.61 -4.45
N LEU A 42 5.39 15.84 -5.03
CA LEU A 42 5.18 15.74 -6.46
C LEU A 42 3.71 15.93 -6.78
N TYR A 43 3.43 16.81 -7.74
CA TYR A 43 2.06 17.09 -8.17
C TYR A 43 2.00 17.49 -9.64
N ASN A 44 0.83 17.31 -10.24
CA ASN A 44 0.55 17.82 -11.58
C ASN A 44 0.03 19.26 -11.49
N CYS A 45 0.61 20.14 -12.29
CA CYS A 45 0.17 21.52 -12.45
C CYS A 45 0.08 21.81 -13.95
N GLN A 46 -1.13 22.10 -14.43
CA GLN A 46 -1.43 22.25 -15.85
C GLN A 46 -1.05 20.97 -16.63
N ASP A 47 -0.06 21.07 -17.53
CA ASP A 47 0.46 19.97 -18.34
C ASP A 47 1.87 19.53 -17.94
N LYS A 48 2.28 19.85 -16.71
CA LYS A 48 3.60 19.55 -16.17
C LYS A 48 3.49 18.80 -14.86
N THR A 49 4.39 17.85 -14.66
CA THR A 49 4.64 17.28 -13.34
C THR A 49 5.77 18.06 -12.68
N VAL A 50 5.55 18.47 -11.43
CA VAL A 50 6.47 19.28 -10.64
C VAL A 50 6.88 18.49 -9.41
N ILE A 51 8.17 18.45 -9.13
CA ILE A 51 8.73 17.98 -7.86
C ILE A 51 9.28 19.19 -7.11
N LYS A 52 8.90 19.34 -5.85
CA LYS A 52 9.45 20.37 -4.95
C LYS A 52 10.00 19.72 -3.70
N GLN A 53 11.17 20.15 -3.28
CA GLN A 53 11.81 19.70 -2.04
C GLN A 53 12.06 20.90 -1.13
N PHE A 54 11.47 20.86 0.05
CA PHE A 54 11.63 21.87 1.10
C PHE A 54 12.63 21.34 2.12
N PHE A 55 13.85 21.87 2.10
CA PHE A 55 14.96 21.42 2.93
C PHE A 55 15.31 22.45 4.00
N ALA A 56 15.26 22.04 5.26
CA ALA A 56 15.70 22.84 6.39
C ALA A 56 17.22 22.74 6.50
N GLU A 57 17.94 23.85 6.34
CA GLU A 57 19.40 23.88 6.43
C GLU A 57 19.90 23.77 7.88
N ASN A 58 18.99 23.96 8.82
CA ASN A 58 19.17 23.68 10.23
C ASN A 58 17.80 23.40 10.88
N GLU A 59 17.83 22.80 12.07
CA GLU A 59 16.65 22.37 12.79
C GLU A 59 15.68 23.49 13.22
N GLU A 60 16.10 24.76 13.25
CA GLU A 60 15.22 25.89 13.60
C GLU A 60 14.30 26.29 12.45
N GLU A 61 14.61 25.87 11.22
CA GLU A 61 13.82 26.18 10.02
C GLU A 61 12.62 25.26 9.81
N GLU A 62 12.41 24.25 10.67
CA GLU A 62 11.31 23.30 10.53
C GLU A 62 9.94 23.99 10.43
N LYS A 63 9.71 25.09 11.17
CA LYS A 63 8.45 25.82 11.10
C LYS A 63 8.24 26.46 9.72
N GLU A 64 9.28 27.05 9.15
CA GLU A 64 9.26 27.64 7.81
C GLU A 64 8.99 26.56 6.76
N LEU A 65 9.66 25.42 6.88
CA LEU A 65 9.47 24.23 6.03
C LEU A 65 8.02 23.74 6.05
N LEU A 66 7.43 23.57 7.24
CA LEU A 66 6.05 23.11 7.37
C LEU A 66 5.04 24.11 6.79
N LEU A 67 5.27 25.42 6.99
CA LEU A 67 4.42 26.47 6.40
C LEU A 67 4.50 26.44 4.87
N ALA A 68 5.70 26.29 4.31
CA ALA A 68 5.91 26.20 2.87
C ALA A 68 5.23 24.95 2.30
N PHE A 69 5.38 23.80 2.94
CA PHE A 69 4.69 22.56 2.58
C PHE A 69 3.17 22.76 2.55
N VAL A 70 2.57 23.22 3.66
CA VAL A 70 1.12 23.47 3.78
C VAL A 70 0.63 24.43 2.71
N HIS A 71 1.36 25.52 2.46
CA HIS A 71 0.99 26.49 1.42
C HIS A 71 0.88 25.86 0.04
N ASN A 72 1.78 24.92 -0.30
CA ASN A 72 1.79 24.25 -1.60
C ASN A 72 0.71 23.18 -1.71
N ILE A 73 0.33 22.53 -0.60
CA ILE A 73 -0.57 21.36 -0.66
C ILE A 73 -2.02 21.62 -0.24
N LYS A 74 -2.34 22.77 0.37
CA LYS A 74 -3.68 23.10 0.89
C LYS A 74 -4.84 23.02 -0.12
N CYS A 75 -4.55 23.03 -1.42
CA CYS A 75 -5.56 22.96 -2.48
C CYS A 75 -5.82 21.52 -2.98
N PHE A 76 -4.97 20.55 -2.61
CA PHE A 76 -5.18 19.16 -2.97
C PHE A 76 -6.17 18.51 -2.00
N LYS A 77 -6.89 17.51 -2.52
CA LYS A 77 -7.87 16.74 -1.75
C LYS A 77 -7.31 15.40 -1.30
N ARG A 78 -6.37 14.83 -2.06
CA ARG A 78 -5.85 13.48 -1.87
C ARG A 78 -4.34 13.48 -1.82
N HIS A 79 -3.78 12.47 -1.16
CA HIS A 79 -2.35 12.24 -1.15
C HIS A 79 -2.01 10.77 -1.34
N VAL A 80 -0.79 10.53 -1.80
CA VAL A 80 -0.20 9.20 -1.96
C VAL A 80 1.11 9.18 -1.19
N THR A 81 1.31 8.12 -0.42
CA THR A 81 2.52 7.90 0.37
C THR A 81 2.96 6.43 0.28
N TYR A 82 4.17 6.14 0.73
CA TYR A 82 4.63 4.78 0.98
C TYR A 82 4.79 4.55 2.48
N ASN A 83 3.85 3.82 3.09
CA ASN A 83 3.78 3.61 4.55
C ASN A 83 3.53 4.90 5.37
N GLY A 84 3.05 5.98 4.74
CA GLY A 84 2.83 7.27 5.39
C GLY A 84 1.70 7.28 6.42
N LEU A 85 0.74 6.37 6.33
CA LEU A 85 -0.31 6.21 7.35
C LEU A 85 0.25 5.78 8.71
N SER A 86 1.37 5.05 8.67
CA SER A 86 2.06 4.55 9.86
C SER A 86 3.09 5.55 10.38
N PHE A 87 3.70 6.36 9.50
CA PHE A 87 4.79 7.27 9.85
C PHE A 87 4.51 8.73 9.45
N ASP A 88 4.67 9.07 8.18
CA ASP A 88 4.76 10.42 7.64
C ASP A 88 3.62 11.34 8.08
N ILE A 89 2.38 10.91 7.85
CA ILE A 89 1.17 11.69 8.13
C ILE A 89 1.07 12.00 9.62
N GLY A 90 1.33 10.99 10.47
CA GLY A 90 1.31 11.16 11.92
C GLY A 90 2.43 12.08 12.40
N PHE A 91 3.61 11.97 11.81
CA PHE A 91 4.77 12.78 12.16
C PHE A 91 4.52 14.26 11.80
N VAL A 92 4.13 14.54 10.55
CA VAL A 92 3.85 15.90 10.05
C VAL A 92 2.73 16.54 10.87
N ASN A 93 1.60 15.86 11.09
CA ASN A 93 0.49 16.41 11.86
C ASN A 93 0.88 16.76 13.31
N TYR A 94 1.72 15.93 13.95
CA TYR A 94 2.24 16.25 15.27
C TYR A 94 3.11 17.51 15.25
N ARG A 95 4.00 17.66 14.25
CA ARG A 95 4.89 18.82 14.12
C ARG A 95 4.12 20.10 13.76
N LEU A 96 3.12 20.02 12.89
CA LEU A 96 2.21 21.13 12.57
C LEU A 96 1.53 21.66 13.85
N LYS A 97 0.96 20.75 14.65
CA LYS A 97 0.35 21.09 15.94
C LYS A 97 1.34 21.73 16.91
N LYS A 98 2.56 21.19 17.01
CA LYS A 98 3.61 21.71 17.88
C LYS A 98 4.04 23.14 17.50
N HIS A 99 3.95 23.50 16.22
CA HIS A 99 4.26 24.84 15.71
C HIS A 99 3.06 25.78 15.60
N HIS A 100 1.87 25.35 16.08
CA HIS A 100 0.61 26.10 16.00
C HIS A 100 0.21 26.46 14.56
N ILE A 101 0.44 25.56 13.62
CA ILE A 101 0.01 25.71 12.22
C ILE A 101 -1.37 25.05 12.08
N ASP A 102 -2.37 25.83 11.68
CA ASP A 102 -3.76 25.37 11.51
C ASP A 102 -3.93 24.59 10.20
N PHE A 103 -3.48 23.34 10.21
CA PHE A 103 -3.61 22.40 9.10
C PHE A 103 -3.48 20.96 9.60
N ASN A 104 -4.13 20.01 8.93
CA ASN A 104 -4.01 18.59 9.23
C ASN A 104 -4.16 17.74 7.95
N LEU A 105 -3.22 16.82 7.71
CA LEU A 105 -3.34 15.78 6.71
C LEU A 105 -4.33 14.71 7.20
N ASN A 106 -5.40 14.49 6.45
CA ASN A 106 -6.40 13.48 6.81
C ASN A 106 -5.99 12.09 6.29
N LYS A 107 -5.93 11.10 7.19
CA LYS A 107 -5.55 9.73 6.84
C LYS A 107 -6.52 9.05 5.87
N GLU A 108 -7.77 9.50 5.81
CA GLU A 108 -8.78 8.93 4.90
C GLU A 108 -8.58 9.36 3.44
N ASP A 109 -7.84 10.45 3.22
CA ASP A 109 -7.54 11.00 1.90
C ASP A 109 -6.25 10.42 1.29
N ASP A 110 -5.57 9.53 2.02
CA ASP A 110 -4.32 8.89 1.62
C ASP A 110 -4.54 7.57 0.88
N PHE A 111 -3.78 7.37 -0.20
CA PHE A 111 -3.55 6.06 -0.78
C PHE A 111 -2.13 5.57 -0.44
N ASP A 112 -2.04 4.77 0.62
CA ASP A 112 -0.79 4.16 1.07
C ASP A 112 -0.44 2.93 0.23
N ILE A 113 0.56 3.07 -0.64
CA ILE A 113 0.97 2.00 -1.57
C ILE A 113 1.54 0.79 -0.81
N PHE A 114 2.25 1.01 0.30
CA PHE A 114 2.76 -0.10 1.13
C PHE A 114 1.62 -0.95 1.68
N ARG A 115 0.57 -0.31 2.21
CA ARG A 115 -0.60 -1.06 2.71
C ARG A 115 -1.35 -1.79 1.62
N PHE A 116 -1.39 -1.22 0.42
CA PHE A 116 -2.02 -1.86 -0.72
C PHE A 116 -1.25 -3.09 -1.19
N ILE A 117 0.07 -3.02 -1.33
CA ILE A 117 0.88 -4.14 -1.85
C ILE A 117 1.12 -5.25 -0.82
N LYS A 118 1.15 -4.93 0.47
CA LYS A 118 1.50 -5.88 1.53
C LYS A 118 0.72 -7.20 1.52
N PRO A 119 -0.61 -7.25 1.30
CA PRO A 119 -1.35 -8.50 1.15
C PRO A 119 -0.88 -9.38 -0.03
N PHE A 120 -0.27 -8.78 -1.05
CA PHE A 120 0.22 -9.45 -2.25
C PHE A 120 1.70 -9.85 -2.15
N LYS A 121 2.37 -9.61 -1.02
CA LYS A 121 3.80 -9.94 -0.82
C LYS A 121 4.16 -11.37 -1.24
N SER A 122 3.48 -12.35 -0.65
CA SER A 122 3.73 -13.77 -0.92
C SER A 122 3.33 -14.17 -2.35
N PRO A 123 2.12 -13.80 -2.85
CA PRO A 123 1.74 -14.02 -4.26
C PRO A 123 2.73 -13.48 -5.29
N LEU A 124 3.35 -12.33 -5.02
CA LEU A 124 4.33 -11.71 -5.92
C LEU A 124 5.74 -12.29 -5.75
N GLY A 125 5.97 -13.14 -4.75
CA GLY A 125 7.30 -13.69 -4.44
C GLY A 125 8.27 -12.66 -3.87
N LEU A 126 7.77 -11.60 -3.22
CA LEU A 126 8.58 -10.54 -2.64
C LEU A 126 9.19 -10.96 -1.29
N GLU A 127 10.50 -10.75 -1.11
CA GLU A 127 11.19 -11.01 0.16
C GLU A 127 10.75 -10.05 1.27
N ASP A 128 10.55 -8.77 0.93
CA ASP A 128 9.97 -7.74 1.77
C ASP A 128 9.17 -6.73 0.92
N CYS A 129 8.53 -5.76 1.59
CA CYS A 129 7.80 -4.68 0.93
C CYS A 129 8.41 -3.32 1.30
N SER A 130 9.73 -3.21 1.41
CA SER A 130 10.38 -1.91 1.38
C SER A 130 10.16 -1.26 0.00
N LEU A 131 10.22 0.07 -0.08
CA LEU A 131 10.03 0.78 -1.34
C LEU A 131 11.05 0.30 -2.39
N ASN A 132 12.33 0.18 -2.01
CA ASN A 132 13.39 -0.34 -2.87
C ASN A 132 13.11 -1.76 -3.41
N SER A 133 12.64 -2.69 -2.56
CA SER A 133 12.30 -4.05 -3.01
C SER A 133 11.14 -4.05 -4.01
N VAL A 134 10.13 -3.20 -3.79
CA VAL A 134 8.99 -3.07 -4.71
C VAL A 134 9.39 -2.40 -6.02
N GLU A 135 10.20 -1.35 -5.96
CA GLU A 135 10.76 -0.68 -7.14
C GLU A 135 11.57 -1.66 -7.99
N THR A 136 12.50 -2.39 -7.37
CA THR A 136 13.31 -3.41 -8.04
C THR A 136 12.44 -4.46 -8.74
N TYR A 137 11.39 -4.94 -8.06
CA TYR A 137 10.45 -5.90 -8.64
C TYR A 137 9.73 -5.38 -9.89
N PHE A 138 9.42 -4.07 -9.93
CA PHE A 138 8.82 -3.41 -11.08
C PHE A 138 9.84 -2.79 -12.04
N ASN A 139 11.12 -3.18 -11.96
CA ASN A 139 12.22 -2.68 -12.79
C ASN A 139 12.41 -1.16 -12.73
N ILE A 140 12.15 -0.57 -11.57
CA ILE A 140 12.46 0.82 -11.29
C ILE A 140 13.84 0.84 -10.63
N HIS A 141 14.79 1.49 -11.29
CA HIS A 141 16.16 1.60 -10.82
C HIS A 141 16.35 2.88 -10.00
N ARG A 142 17.26 2.80 -9.03
CA ARG A 142 17.68 3.89 -8.14
C ARG A 142 19.16 4.20 -8.37
N ASP A 143 19.52 5.48 -8.38
CA ASP A 143 20.90 5.94 -8.19
C ASP A 143 21.20 6.20 -6.70
N ASP A 144 20.16 6.32 -5.88
CA ASP A 144 20.26 6.45 -4.43
C ASP A 144 20.94 5.24 -3.77
N VAL A 145 21.79 5.54 -2.81
CA VAL A 145 22.67 4.59 -2.13
C VAL A 145 22.49 4.58 -0.61
N ILE A 146 21.60 5.43 -0.08
CA ILE A 146 21.42 5.57 1.37
C ILE A 146 20.04 5.06 1.83
N ASP A 147 19.98 4.66 3.09
CA ASP A 147 18.69 4.45 3.78
C ASP A 147 18.31 5.65 4.65
N GLY A 148 17.08 5.63 5.21
CA GLY A 148 16.61 6.70 6.09
C GLY A 148 17.47 6.89 7.35
N GLY A 149 18.10 5.83 7.88
CA GLY A 149 19.02 5.93 9.02
C GLY A 149 20.33 6.63 8.67
N GLU A 150 20.82 6.44 7.46
CA GLU A 150 21.97 7.13 6.89
C GLU A 150 21.65 8.58 6.54
N SER A 151 20.47 8.86 5.97
CA SER A 151 19.96 10.23 5.74
C SER A 151 20.05 11.10 7.01
N VAL A 152 19.64 10.56 8.18
CA VAL A 152 19.80 11.25 9.48
C VAL A 152 21.26 11.56 9.82
N LYS A 153 22.17 10.62 9.57
CA LYS A 153 23.60 10.81 9.88
C LYS A 153 24.19 11.89 8.97
N LEU A 154 23.93 11.82 7.67
CA LEU A 154 24.41 12.79 6.70
C LEU A 154 23.87 14.19 7.00
N TYR A 155 22.60 14.31 7.40
CA TYR A 155 22.05 15.61 7.81
C TYR A 155 22.78 16.21 9.01
N LYS A 156 23.08 15.40 10.04
CA LYS A 156 23.84 15.87 11.22
C LYS A 156 25.25 16.33 10.88
N GLU A 157 25.87 15.72 9.88
CA GLU A 157 27.17 16.15 9.36
C GLU A 157 27.03 17.43 8.55
N PHE A 158 26.07 17.48 7.61
CA PHE A 158 25.76 18.66 6.81
C PHE A 158 25.54 19.92 7.66
N VAL A 159 24.79 19.82 8.76
CA VAL A 159 24.54 20.98 9.65
C VAL A 159 25.85 21.56 10.22
N LYS A 160 26.87 20.73 10.44
CA LYS A 160 28.17 21.15 11.00
C LYS A 160 29.12 21.72 9.96
N ASN A 161 29.22 21.07 8.79
CA ASN A 161 30.26 21.35 7.80
C ASN A 161 29.75 22.05 6.54
N LYS A 162 28.42 22.09 6.33
CA LYS A 162 27.76 22.65 5.14
C LYS A 162 28.27 22.06 3.83
N ASP A 163 28.64 20.78 3.85
CA ASP A 163 29.11 20.07 2.66
C ASP A 163 27.95 19.83 1.68
N HIS A 164 28.05 20.43 0.49
CA HIS A 164 27.06 20.29 -0.56
C HIS A 164 26.92 18.86 -1.09
N LYS A 165 27.95 18.02 -1.02
CA LYS A 165 27.83 16.62 -1.44
C LYS A 165 26.86 15.85 -0.55
N LEU A 166 26.90 16.10 0.77
CA LEU A 166 25.97 15.49 1.71
C LEU A 166 24.54 15.94 1.43
N LEU A 167 24.36 17.24 1.15
CA LEU A 167 23.08 17.80 0.75
C LEU A 167 22.55 17.12 -0.52
N ASP A 168 23.39 16.99 -1.55
CA ASP A 168 22.99 16.40 -2.82
C ASP A 168 22.59 14.92 -2.65
N THR A 169 23.27 14.15 -1.80
CA THR A 169 22.88 12.76 -1.48
C THR A 169 21.53 12.70 -0.76
N ILE A 170 21.29 13.55 0.24
CA ILE A 170 20.01 13.58 0.98
C ILE A 170 18.86 13.99 0.04
N LEU A 171 19.09 15.01 -0.80
CA LEU A 171 18.09 15.46 -1.77
C LEU A 171 17.82 14.39 -2.84
N LEU A 172 18.84 13.65 -3.28
CA LEU A 172 18.66 12.55 -4.25
C LEU A 172 17.80 11.43 -3.68
N HIS A 173 18.04 11.00 -2.44
CA HIS A 173 17.25 9.96 -1.76
C HIS A 173 15.75 10.29 -1.77
N ASN A 174 15.39 11.44 -1.19
CA ASN A 174 14.00 11.89 -1.12
C ASN A 174 13.41 12.19 -2.52
N TYR A 175 14.22 12.67 -3.47
CA TYR A 175 13.77 12.88 -4.84
C TYR A 175 13.36 11.57 -5.49
N GLU A 176 14.19 10.53 -5.38
CA GLU A 176 13.92 9.21 -5.95
C GLU A 176 12.75 8.54 -5.26
N ASP A 177 12.63 8.61 -3.92
CA ASP A 177 11.48 8.06 -3.20
C ASP A 177 10.16 8.61 -3.72
N ILE A 178 10.09 9.90 -4.04
CA ILE A 178 8.87 10.51 -4.56
C ILE A 178 8.67 10.24 -6.05
N TYR A 179 9.73 10.42 -6.85
CA TYR A 179 9.67 10.23 -8.29
C TYR A 179 9.35 8.77 -8.64
N ASN A 180 9.96 7.80 -7.96
CA ASN A 180 9.72 6.40 -8.20
C ASN A 180 8.38 5.95 -7.64
N LEU A 181 7.95 6.45 -6.47
CA LEU A 181 6.60 6.22 -5.97
C LEU A 181 5.52 6.68 -6.96
N SER A 182 5.79 7.74 -7.71
CA SER A 182 4.90 8.22 -8.78
C SER A 182 4.72 7.24 -9.94
N LYS A 183 5.74 6.43 -10.24
CA LYS A 183 5.65 5.33 -11.22
C LYS A 183 4.82 4.15 -10.68
N LEU A 184 4.76 4.02 -9.36
CA LEU A 184 3.96 3.03 -8.64
C LEU A 184 2.52 3.49 -8.35
N ILE A 185 2.10 4.69 -8.78
CA ILE A 185 0.75 5.20 -8.47
C ILE A 185 -0.36 4.27 -9.01
N ASN A 186 -0.10 3.59 -10.14
CA ASN A 186 -0.98 2.59 -10.73
C ASN A 186 -0.67 1.17 -10.25
N ILE A 187 -0.20 1.01 -9.00
CA ILE A 187 0.18 -0.29 -8.42
C ILE A 187 -0.89 -1.37 -8.57
N LYS A 188 -2.18 -0.98 -8.58
CA LYS A 188 -3.31 -1.89 -8.85
C LYS A 188 -3.17 -2.58 -10.19
N ASP A 189 -2.89 -1.83 -11.25
CA ASP A 189 -2.73 -2.36 -12.60
C ASP A 189 -1.42 -3.13 -12.75
N LEU A 190 -0.33 -2.64 -12.14
CA LEU A 190 0.96 -3.33 -12.15
C LEU A 190 0.88 -4.73 -11.51
N ILE A 191 0.21 -4.85 -10.36
CA ILE A 191 0.00 -6.14 -9.70
C ILE A 191 -0.93 -7.04 -10.51
N LYS A 192 -2.00 -6.46 -11.08
CA LYS A 192 -2.96 -7.18 -11.92
C LYS A 192 -2.29 -7.91 -13.08
N GLU A 193 -1.26 -7.32 -13.69
CA GLU A 193 -0.48 -7.93 -14.78
C GLU A 193 0.46 -9.06 -14.34
N LYS A 194 0.73 -9.18 -13.03
CA LYS A 194 1.66 -10.15 -12.45
C LYS A 194 0.97 -11.35 -11.81
N LEU A 195 -0.34 -11.27 -11.57
CA LEU A 195 -1.10 -12.31 -10.88
C LEU A 195 -2.00 -13.08 -11.84
N ASP A 196 -2.13 -14.38 -11.58
CA ASP A 196 -3.13 -15.23 -12.23
C ASP A 196 -4.50 -14.99 -11.59
N LEU A 197 -5.29 -14.12 -12.21
CA LEU A 197 -6.59 -13.70 -11.70
C LEU A 197 -7.69 -14.70 -12.04
N ILE A 198 -8.64 -14.85 -11.11
CA ILE A 198 -9.87 -15.58 -11.36
C ILE A 198 -10.82 -14.66 -12.10
N GLU A 199 -11.20 -15.05 -13.31
CA GLU A 199 -12.23 -14.36 -14.10
C GLU A 199 -13.60 -14.94 -13.79
N LEU A 200 -14.55 -14.05 -13.48
CA LEU A 200 -15.93 -14.37 -13.19
C LEU A 200 -16.83 -13.57 -14.12
N GLY A 201 -17.69 -14.27 -14.87
CA GLY A 201 -18.60 -13.66 -15.82
C GLY A 201 -20.04 -14.01 -15.49
N GLY A 202 -20.83 -12.99 -15.15
CA GLY A 202 -22.27 -13.08 -15.02
C GLY A 202 -22.99 -12.38 -16.18
N SER A 203 -24.31 -12.37 -16.15
CA SER A 203 -25.14 -11.76 -17.21
C SER A 203 -24.87 -10.26 -17.36
N ASN A 204 -24.49 -9.59 -16.26
CA ASN A 204 -24.35 -8.13 -16.15
C ASN A 204 -23.03 -7.65 -15.53
N TYR A 205 -22.06 -8.54 -15.28
CA TYR A 205 -20.74 -8.12 -14.77
C TYR A 205 -19.63 -9.06 -15.22
N ASN A 206 -18.40 -8.52 -15.26
CA ASN A 206 -17.18 -9.29 -15.45
C ASN A 206 -16.18 -8.88 -14.37
N LEU A 207 -15.94 -9.76 -13.40
CA LEU A 207 -15.03 -9.52 -12.29
C LEU A 207 -13.71 -10.24 -12.51
N LYS A 208 -12.62 -9.54 -12.23
CA LYS A 208 -11.30 -10.17 -12.06
C LYS A 208 -10.91 -10.08 -10.59
N ILE A 209 -10.77 -11.24 -9.96
CA ILE A 209 -10.53 -11.32 -8.52
C ILE A 209 -9.27 -12.12 -8.20
N PHE A 210 -8.74 -11.93 -7.00
CA PHE A 210 -7.59 -12.68 -6.50
C PHE A 210 -7.77 -13.04 -5.02
N PRO A 211 -7.49 -14.30 -4.60
CA PRO A 211 -7.56 -14.68 -3.19
C PRO A 211 -6.41 -14.05 -2.40
N LEU A 212 -6.74 -13.24 -1.39
CA LEU A 212 -5.76 -12.52 -0.57
C LEU A 212 -5.24 -13.36 0.59
N ASN A 213 -6.14 -13.98 1.33
CA ASN A 213 -5.83 -14.74 2.52
C ASN A 213 -7.03 -15.58 2.95
N TYR A 214 -6.76 -16.62 3.74
CA TYR A 214 -7.77 -17.40 4.41
C TYR A 214 -7.55 -17.45 5.93
N LYS A 215 -8.64 -17.71 6.66
CA LYS A 215 -8.62 -18.04 8.09
C LYS A 215 -9.39 -19.34 8.29
N LEU A 216 -8.72 -20.31 8.90
CA LEU A 216 -9.31 -21.62 9.21
C LEU A 216 -9.41 -21.79 10.73
N ASN A 217 -10.61 -22.12 11.22
CA ASN A 217 -10.83 -22.52 12.60
C ASN A 217 -11.61 -23.85 12.66
N ALA A 218 -11.96 -24.32 13.86
CA ALA A 218 -12.58 -25.64 14.03
C ALA A 218 -13.98 -25.80 13.40
N LYS A 219 -14.65 -24.70 13.02
CA LYS A 219 -16.03 -24.70 12.50
C LYS A 219 -16.18 -23.96 11.17
N LYS A 220 -15.26 -23.05 10.85
CA LYS A 220 -15.37 -22.17 9.69
C LYS A 220 -14.05 -22.02 8.94
N LEU A 221 -14.18 -21.90 7.63
CA LEU A 221 -13.14 -21.42 6.72
C LEU A 221 -13.62 -20.09 6.12
N CYS A 222 -12.84 -19.02 6.29
CA CYS A 222 -13.11 -17.73 5.66
C CYS A 222 -12.03 -17.45 4.61
N MET A 223 -12.41 -17.17 3.37
CA MET A 223 -11.52 -16.74 2.29
C MET A 223 -11.87 -15.31 1.88
N ASN A 224 -10.87 -14.43 1.79
CA ASN A 224 -11.04 -13.07 1.33
C ASN A 224 -10.41 -12.91 -0.06
N TYR A 225 -11.14 -12.27 -0.97
CA TYR A 225 -10.67 -11.93 -2.31
C TYR A 225 -10.66 -10.42 -2.51
N PHE A 226 -9.72 -9.95 -3.32
CA PHE A 226 -9.69 -8.59 -3.85
C PHE A 226 -10.28 -8.55 -5.25
N ILE A 227 -11.06 -7.52 -5.55
CA ILE A 227 -11.63 -7.26 -6.88
C ILE A 227 -10.76 -6.22 -7.58
N PHE A 228 -10.10 -6.62 -8.67
CA PHE A 228 -9.28 -5.73 -9.50
C PHE A 228 -10.10 -4.92 -10.50
N THR A 229 -11.08 -5.56 -11.14
CA THR A 229 -11.91 -4.91 -12.16
C THR A 229 -13.34 -5.43 -12.14
N GLY A 230 -14.24 -4.60 -12.67
CA GLY A 230 -15.65 -4.90 -12.90
C GLY A 230 -16.55 -4.11 -11.95
N GLU A 231 -17.65 -3.59 -12.49
CA GLU A 231 -18.70 -3.02 -11.66
C GLU A 231 -19.48 -4.15 -11.01
N HIS A 232 -19.75 -4.00 -9.72
CA HIS A 232 -20.62 -4.90 -8.98
C HIS A 232 -21.54 -4.08 -8.09
N HIS A 233 -22.78 -4.56 -7.95
CA HIS A 233 -23.60 -4.16 -6.82
C HIS A 233 -23.16 -4.93 -5.57
N ASN A 234 -23.67 -4.54 -4.40
CA ASN A 234 -23.46 -5.34 -3.20
C ASN A 234 -24.12 -6.71 -3.41
N ILE A 235 -23.31 -7.77 -3.48
CA ILE A 235 -23.78 -9.16 -3.61
C ILE A 235 -23.78 -9.79 -2.23
N SER A 236 -24.92 -10.35 -1.82
CA SER A 236 -25.04 -11.11 -0.58
C SER A 236 -25.76 -12.42 -0.86
N ILE A 237 -25.04 -13.53 -0.74
CA ILE A 237 -25.56 -14.89 -0.95
C ILE A 237 -25.49 -15.64 0.37
N TYR A 238 -26.59 -16.27 0.74
CA TYR A 238 -26.69 -17.11 1.94
C TYR A 238 -27.19 -18.49 1.53
N ASN A 239 -26.40 -19.50 1.88
CA ASN A 239 -26.72 -20.90 1.71
C ASN A 239 -26.57 -21.60 3.08
N ASP A 240 -27.09 -22.81 3.23
CA ASP A 240 -27.02 -23.57 4.49
C ASP A 240 -25.57 -23.80 4.95
N ASN A 241 -24.66 -23.93 3.98
CA ASN A 241 -23.26 -24.30 4.24
C ASN A 241 -22.24 -23.18 4.01
N TYR A 242 -22.62 -22.05 3.41
CA TYR A 242 -21.71 -20.94 3.16
C TYR A 242 -22.45 -19.62 2.91
N SER A 243 -21.73 -18.51 3.06
CA SER A 243 -22.18 -17.19 2.66
C SER A 243 -21.10 -16.45 1.87
N ILE A 244 -21.53 -15.65 0.89
CA ILE A 244 -20.66 -14.77 0.10
C ILE A 244 -21.16 -13.34 0.29
N ILE A 245 -20.26 -12.44 0.65
CA ILE A 245 -20.55 -11.01 0.79
C ILE A 245 -19.54 -10.24 -0.06
N CYS A 246 -20.03 -9.46 -1.00
CA CYS A 246 -19.25 -8.54 -1.85
C CYS A 246 -19.55 -7.11 -1.43
N GLN A 247 -18.54 -6.40 -0.94
CA GLN A 247 -18.64 -5.00 -0.50
C GLN A 247 -17.36 -4.25 -0.86
N ASN A 248 -17.51 -3.09 -1.50
CA ASN A 248 -16.40 -2.34 -2.08
C ASN A 248 -15.55 -3.30 -2.95
N ASN A 249 -14.22 -3.22 -2.90
CA ASN A 249 -13.35 -4.07 -3.70
C ASN A 249 -13.03 -5.42 -3.04
N ASN A 250 -13.87 -5.93 -2.13
CA ASN A 250 -13.60 -7.17 -1.41
C ASN A 250 -14.77 -8.16 -1.50
N ILE A 251 -14.43 -9.43 -1.63
CA ILE A 251 -15.37 -10.56 -1.49
C ILE A 251 -14.94 -11.38 -0.28
N SER A 252 -15.87 -11.65 0.62
CA SER A 252 -15.67 -12.58 1.73
C SER A 252 -16.54 -13.82 1.54
N LEU A 253 -15.90 -14.97 1.44
CA LEU A 253 -16.53 -16.29 1.42
C LEU A 253 -16.34 -16.93 2.80
N GLU A 254 -17.44 -17.26 3.47
CA GLU A 254 -17.42 -18.00 4.73
C GLU A 254 -18.09 -19.36 4.52
N ILE A 255 -17.39 -20.44 4.87
CA ILE A 255 -17.82 -21.82 4.70
C ILE A 255 -17.91 -22.50 6.06
N ASN A 256 -19.06 -23.10 6.37
CA ASN A 256 -19.22 -24.01 7.50
C ASN A 256 -18.51 -25.33 7.20
N ILE A 257 -17.61 -25.74 8.09
CA ILE A 257 -16.81 -26.97 7.95
C ILE A 257 -17.03 -27.90 9.12
N ASN A 258 -16.73 -29.18 8.88
CA ASN A 258 -16.93 -30.26 9.84
C ASN A 258 -15.60 -30.68 10.45
N LYS A 259 -15.67 -31.22 11.66
CA LYS A 259 -14.55 -31.87 12.34
C LYS A 259 -14.83 -33.35 12.47
N GLY A 260 -13.82 -34.18 12.21
CA GLY A 260 -13.90 -35.63 12.33
C GLY A 260 -12.58 -36.26 12.74
N ILE A 261 -12.57 -37.59 12.81
CA ILE A 261 -11.40 -38.41 13.08
C ILE A 261 -11.32 -39.50 12.00
N ASP A 262 -10.15 -39.72 11.40
CA ASP A 262 -9.94 -40.82 10.44
C ASP A 262 -9.58 -42.15 11.12
N ARG A 263 -9.32 -43.16 10.28
CA ARG A 263 -8.93 -44.51 10.70
C ARG A 263 -7.61 -44.53 11.48
N ASP A 264 -6.74 -43.57 11.22
CA ASP A 264 -5.42 -43.44 11.85
C ASP A 264 -5.45 -42.53 13.09
N LYS A 265 -6.66 -42.13 13.54
CA LYS A 265 -6.92 -41.26 14.69
C LYS A 265 -6.44 -39.81 14.51
N ASN A 266 -6.23 -39.36 13.26
CA ASN A 266 -5.93 -37.96 13.00
C ASN A 266 -7.20 -37.11 13.15
N ASN A 267 -7.05 -35.92 13.72
CA ASN A 267 -8.11 -34.92 13.71
C ASN A 267 -8.19 -34.29 12.32
N ILE A 268 -9.38 -34.30 11.71
CA ILE A 268 -9.58 -33.74 10.38
C ILE A 268 -10.57 -32.59 10.44
N LEU A 269 -10.22 -31.47 9.78
CA LEU A 269 -11.21 -30.48 9.36
C LEU A 269 -11.52 -30.70 7.89
N PHE A 270 -12.80 -30.75 7.52
CA PHE A 270 -13.21 -31.07 6.16
C PHE A 270 -14.52 -30.40 5.76
N TYR A 271 -14.71 -30.29 4.44
CA TYR A 271 -15.97 -29.92 3.83
C TYR A 271 -16.58 -31.13 3.10
N ASN A 272 -17.90 -31.29 3.11
CA ASN A 272 -18.58 -32.40 2.44
C ASN A 272 -19.26 -31.89 1.17
N LEU A 273 -18.66 -32.16 0.00
CA LEU A 273 -19.17 -31.80 -1.32
C LEU A 273 -19.32 -33.06 -2.17
N SER A 274 -20.39 -33.84 -1.96
CA SER A 274 -20.58 -35.21 -2.53
C SER A 274 -19.49 -36.24 -2.17
N LYS A 275 -18.29 -35.77 -1.81
CA LYS A 275 -17.13 -36.44 -1.25
C LYS A 275 -16.53 -35.53 -0.17
N ILE A 276 -15.75 -36.13 0.72
CA ILE A 276 -15.03 -35.39 1.76
C ILE A 276 -13.82 -34.67 1.13
N ILE A 277 -13.73 -33.36 1.35
CA ILE A 277 -12.59 -32.51 0.99
C ILE A 277 -11.88 -32.16 2.29
N PRO A 278 -10.72 -32.80 2.61
CA PRO A 278 -9.98 -32.47 3.81
C PRO A 278 -9.25 -31.13 3.66
N LEU A 279 -9.29 -30.31 4.71
CA LEU A 279 -8.68 -28.98 4.76
C LEU A 279 -7.50 -28.92 5.73
N LYS A 280 -7.50 -29.79 6.75
CA LYS A 280 -6.44 -29.88 7.75
C LYS A 280 -6.41 -31.28 8.36
N PHE A 281 -5.21 -31.82 8.55
CA PHE A 281 -4.93 -33.06 9.29
C PHE A 281 -4.02 -32.75 10.49
N ASN A 282 -4.51 -32.96 11.71
CA ASN A 282 -3.83 -32.56 12.94
C ASN A 282 -3.41 -31.09 12.88
N ASP A 283 -2.13 -30.79 12.69
CA ASP A 283 -1.59 -29.44 12.52
C ASP A 283 -1.27 -29.08 11.06
N ASN A 284 -1.26 -30.06 10.15
CA ASN A 284 -0.94 -29.88 8.74
C ASN A 284 -2.13 -29.32 7.97
N ILE A 285 -2.00 -28.12 7.40
CA ILE A 285 -3.02 -27.46 6.58
C ILE A 285 -2.82 -27.85 5.13
N LEU A 286 -3.91 -28.20 4.43
CA LEU A 286 -3.91 -28.51 3.01
C LEU A 286 -4.34 -27.29 2.21
N GLU A 287 -3.41 -26.39 1.92
CA GLU A 287 -3.70 -25.11 1.25
C GLU A 287 -4.33 -25.30 -0.13
N ASP A 288 -3.81 -26.24 -0.94
CA ASP A 288 -4.34 -26.52 -2.28
C ASP A 288 -5.82 -26.89 -2.24
N ASN A 289 -6.24 -27.66 -1.23
CA ASN A 289 -7.64 -28.04 -1.04
C ASN A 289 -8.50 -26.85 -0.61
N ILE A 290 -7.96 -25.95 0.22
CA ILE A 290 -8.63 -24.72 0.65
C ILE A 290 -8.88 -23.81 -0.54
N TYR A 291 -7.84 -23.50 -1.34
CA TYR A 291 -7.98 -22.64 -2.51
C TYR A 291 -8.90 -23.28 -3.55
N SER A 292 -8.73 -24.57 -3.86
CA SER A 292 -9.58 -25.27 -4.82
C SER A 292 -11.06 -25.28 -4.43
N LEU A 293 -11.38 -25.51 -3.15
CA LEU A 293 -12.74 -25.48 -2.64
C LEU A 293 -13.35 -24.07 -2.75
N CYS A 294 -12.61 -23.07 -2.30
CA CYS A 294 -13.06 -21.68 -2.28
C CYS A 294 -13.29 -21.15 -3.71
N ASP A 295 -12.38 -21.41 -4.63
CA ASP A 295 -12.47 -21.04 -6.04
C ASP A 295 -13.67 -21.73 -6.72
N PHE A 296 -13.89 -23.02 -6.41
CA PHE A 296 -15.04 -23.76 -6.93
C PHE A 296 -16.36 -23.11 -6.50
N ILE A 297 -16.53 -22.81 -5.21
CA ILE A 297 -17.76 -22.20 -4.69
C ILE A 297 -17.96 -20.82 -5.31
N ILE A 298 -16.92 -19.98 -5.36
CA ILE A 298 -17.00 -18.64 -5.91
C ILE A 298 -17.36 -18.65 -7.39
N LYS A 299 -16.71 -19.48 -8.20
CA LYS A 299 -17.04 -19.64 -9.63
C LYS A 299 -18.47 -20.14 -9.82
N LYS A 300 -18.90 -21.10 -9.00
CA LYS A 300 -20.26 -21.65 -9.07
C LYS A 300 -21.32 -20.59 -8.76
N GLU A 301 -21.14 -19.78 -7.73
CA GLU A 301 -22.16 -18.82 -7.34
C GLU A 301 -22.12 -17.57 -8.21
N LEU A 302 -20.94 -17.00 -8.47
CA LEU A 302 -20.81 -15.71 -9.14
C LEU A 302 -20.83 -15.78 -10.67
N ASN A 303 -20.72 -16.95 -11.31
CA ASN A 303 -20.96 -17.07 -12.75
C ASN A 303 -22.46 -17.29 -13.09
N ASN A 304 -23.30 -17.54 -12.09
CA ASN A 304 -24.71 -17.90 -12.27
C ASN A 304 -25.68 -16.77 -11.89
N ILE A 305 -25.17 -15.54 -11.72
CA ILE A 305 -25.93 -14.30 -11.46
C ILE A 305 -25.95 -13.47 -12.74
#